data_AF-A0A1R0GUJ6-F1
#
_entry.id   AF-A0A1R0GUJ6-F1
#
_cell.length_a   1.000
_cell.length_b   1.000
_cell.length_c   1.000
_cell.angle_alpha   90.00
_cell.angle_beta   90.00
_cell.angle_gamma   90.00
#
_symmetry.space_group_name_H-M   'P 1'
#
loop_
_entity.id
_entity.type
_entity.pdbx_description
1 polymer ?
#
loop_
_entity_poly.entity_id
_entity_poly.type
_entity_poly.pdbx_seq_one_letter_code
_entity_poly.pdbx_strand_id
1 'polypeptide(L)'
;MAAEVFIFKKVCDDTNGVFSVAINEAHFKELTNHFIPPPPILNNTIEAHLMTMGFAARLHDPTPTFCSCRNSRNRNENPNFDSTNSNQQIIIADEVFQCPDCLNMFCLDCDLYVHETVHNCPGCV
;
A
#
# COMPACT_ATOMS: atom_id res chain seq x y z
N MET A 1 11.31 -32.87 -13.71
CA MET A 1 11.72 -32.51 -15.09
C MET A 1 11.43 -31.03 -15.25
N ALA A 2 12.46 -30.21 -15.43
CA ALA A 2 12.32 -28.77 -15.69
C ALA A 2 13.05 -28.51 -17.03
N ALA A 3 12.37 -27.87 -17.97
CA ALA A 3 12.89 -27.63 -19.32
C ALA A 3 13.02 -26.12 -19.55
N GLU A 4 14.13 -25.69 -20.14
CA GLU A 4 14.29 -24.32 -20.61
C GLU A 4 13.65 -24.15 -22.01
N VAL A 5 13.04 -22.99 -22.24
CA VAL A 5 12.49 -22.61 -23.54
C VAL A 5 13.43 -21.57 -24.16
N PHE A 6 14.03 -21.92 -25.31
CA PHE A 6 15.02 -21.09 -25.99
C PHE A 6 14.54 -19.66 -26.26
N ILE A 7 13.26 -19.50 -26.63
CA ILE A 7 12.67 -18.19 -26.92
C ILE A 7 12.68 -17.29 -25.66
N PHE A 8 12.34 -17.83 -24.49
CA PHE A 8 12.31 -17.03 -23.26
C PHE A 8 13.70 -16.61 -22.82
N LYS A 9 14.69 -17.49 -22.96
CA LYS A 9 16.09 -17.15 -22.72
C LYS A 9 16.55 -16.01 -23.63
N LYS A 10 16.25 -16.12 -24.93
CA LYS A 10 16.61 -15.10 -25.92
C LYS A 10 15.97 -13.73 -25.63
N VAL A 11 14.69 -13.72 -25.23
CA VAL A 11 14.00 -12.47 -24.84
C VAL A 11 14.66 -11.84 -23.61
N CYS A 12 14.98 -12.62 -22.58
CA CYS A 12 15.66 -12.10 -21.39
C CYS A 12 17.04 -11.53 -21.73
N ASP A 13 17.81 -12.20 -22.59
CA ASP A 13 19.10 -11.70 -23.08
C ASP A 13 18.94 -10.36 -23.82
N ASP A 14 17.89 -10.21 -24.63
CA ASP A 14 17.63 -8.98 -25.38
C ASP A 14 17.12 -7.83 -24.48
N THR A 15 16.40 -8.12 -23.40
CA THR A 15 15.90 -7.10 -22.45
C THR A 15 16.87 -6.82 -21.29
N ASN A 16 18.04 -7.48 -21.25
CA ASN A 16 18.91 -7.53 -20.06
C ASN A 16 18.16 -7.98 -18.78
N GLY A 17 17.18 -8.86 -18.93
CA GLY A 17 16.43 -9.47 -17.83
C GLY A 17 17.10 -10.76 -17.35
N VAL A 18 16.59 -11.32 -16.25
CA VAL A 18 17.09 -12.58 -15.68
C VAL A 18 16.13 -13.73 -16.02
N PHE A 19 16.65 -14.84 -16.56
CA PHE A 19 15.89 -16.06 -16.84
C PHE A 19 16.22 -17.16 -15.85
N SER A 20 15.22 -17.84 -15.30
CA SER A 20 15.40 -18.98 -14.39
C SER A 20 14.21 -19.93 -14.45
N VAL A 21 14.46 -21.23 -14.29
CA VAL A 21 13.41 -22.28 -14.36
C VAL A 21 13.21 -22.88 -12.98
N ALA A 22 11.95 -22.91 -12.51
CA ALA A 22 11.61 -23.54 -11.23
C ALA A 22 11.82 -25.06 -11.30
N ILE A 23 12.53 -25.61 -10.31
CA ILE A 23 12.89 -27.05 -10.26
C ILE A 23 12.06 -27.75 -9.18
N ASN A 24 11.76 -27.04 -8.09
CA ASN A 24 10.94 -27.49 -6.96
C ASN A 24 10.25 -26.28 -6.31
N GLU A 25 9.36 -26.52 -5.35
CA GLU A 25 8.63 -25.45 -4.65
C GLU A 25 9.55 -24.49 -3.88
N ALA A 26 10.62 -25.01 -3.27
CA ALA A 26 11.58 -24.20 -2.53
C ALA A 26 12.32 -23.21 -3.45
N HIS A 27 12.80 -23.69 -4.60
CA HIS A 27 13.46 -22.90 -5.64
C HIS A 27 12.50 -21.88 -6.24
N PHE A 28 11.22 -22.23 -6.43
CA PHE A 28 10.22 -21.27 -6.90
C PHE A 28 10.02 -20.09 -5.93
N LYS A 29 9.96 -20.36 -4.61
CA LYS A 29 9.88 -19.31 -3.59
C LYS A 29 11.12 -18.43 -3.59
N GLU A 30 12.31 -19.02 -3.73
CA GLU A 30 13.57 -18.27 -3.85
C GLU A 30 13.58 -17.37 -5.09
N LEU A 31 13.20 -17.90 -6.26
CA LEU A 31 13.11 -17.12 -7.50
C LEU A 31 12.13 -15.97 -7.37
N THR A 32 10.96 -16.20 -6.77
CA THR A 32 9.94 -15.16 -6.56
C THR A 32 10.48 -14.06 -5.64
N ASN A 33 11.16 -14.44 -4.56
CA ASN A 33 11.73 -13.49 -3.61
C ASN A 33 12.82 -12.60 -4.23
N HIS A 34 13.53 -13.09 -5.26
CA HIS A 34 14.53 -12.30 -5.97
C HIS A 34 13.93 -11.10 -6.74
N PHE A 35 12.67 -11.17 -7.15
CA PHE A 35 11.99 -10.11 -7.90
C PHE A 35 11.12 -9.18 -7.03
N ILE A 36 11.07 -9.41 -5.71
CA ILE A 36 10.43 -8.49 -4.75
C ILE A 36 11.19 -7.16 -4.63
N PRO A 37 12.52 -7.14 -4.43
CA PRO A 37 13.25 -5.89 -4.45
C PRO A 37 13.28 -5.33 -5.88
N PRO A 38 12.99 -4.03 -6.08
CA PRO A 38 13.11 -3.43 -7.40
C PRO A 38 14.56 -3.57 -7.89
N PRO A 39 14.78 -4.03 -9.14
CA PRO A 39 16.13 -4.16 -9.67
C PRO A 39 16.80 -2.78 -9.74
N PRO A 40 18.11 -2.69 -9.46
CA PRO A 40 18.83 -1.44 -9.54
C PRO A 40 18.78 -0.90 -10.98
N ILE A 41 18.44 0.38 -11.11
CA ILE A 41 18.37 1.05 -12.41
C ILE A 41 19.81 1.33 -12.87
N LEU A 42 20.22 0.74 -14.00
CA LEU A 42 21.59 0.84 -14.54
C LEU A 42 21.84 2.14 -15.33
N ASN A 43 20.81 2.94 -15.55
CA ASN A 43 20.82 4.00 -16.54
C ASN A 43 20.75 5.36 -15.83
N ASN A 44 21.88 6.05 -15.72
CA ASN A 44 21.99 7.43 -15.19
C ASN A 44 21.21 8.49 -16.00
N THR A 45 20.45 8.08 -17.02
CA THR A 45 19.70 8.96 -17.95
C THR A 45 18.22 9.06 -17.62
N ILE A 46 17.72 8.32 -16.62
CA ILE A 46 16.35 8.50 -16.13
C ILE A 46 16.39 9.63 -15.12
N GLU A 47 15.81 10.78 -15.48
CA GLU A 47 15.62 11.86 -14.52
C GLU A 47 14.70 11.36 -13.40
N ALA A 48 15.21 11.37 -12.18
CA ALA A 48 14.43 11.02 -11.00
C ALA A 48 13.40 12.12 -10.75
N HIS A 49 12.20 11.96 -11.28
CA HIS A 49 11.08 12.85 -10.99
C HIS A 49 10.47 12.44 -9.64
N LEU A 50 10.77 13.22 -8.59
CA LEU A 50 10.17 13.01 -7.28
C LEU A 50 8.70 13.41 -7.35
N MET A 51 7.82 12.42 -7.34
CA MET A 51 6.39 12.65 -7.15
C MET A 51 6.13 12.97 -5.68
N THR A 52 5.41 14.06 -5.42
CA THR A 52 4.91 14.35 -4.08
C THR A 52 3.94 13.26 -3.66
N MET A 53 4.32 12.50 -2.65
CA MET A 53 3.44 11.53 -2.01
C MET A 53 2.61 12.28 -0.94
N GLY A 54 1.28 12.20 -1.04
CA GLY A 54 0.37 12.86 -0.10
C GLY A 54 0.23 12.05 1.19
N PHE A 55 1.17 12.24 2.13
CA PHE A 55 1.16 11.54 3.42
C PHE A 55 0.45 12.35 4.49
N ALA A 56 -0.42 11.70 5.25
CA ALA A 56 -1.12 12.36 6.34
C ALA A 56 -0.17 12.65 7.52
N ALA A 57 -0.12 13.90 7.98
CA ALA A 57 0.67 14.27 9.14
C ALA A 57 -0.02 13.77 10.42
N ARG A 58 0.73 13.14 11.33
CA ARG A 58 0.24 12.77 12.66
C ARG A 58 -0.01 14.04 13.46
N LEU A 59 -1.26 14.26 13.85
CA LEU A 59 -1.69 15.34 14.71
C LEU A 59 -2.29 14.79 16.00
N HIS A 60 -1.90 15.40 17.11
CA HIS A 60 -2.54 15.17 18.40
C HIS A 60 -3.61 16.26 18.56
N ASP A 61 -4.86 15.89 18.35
CA ASP A 61 -5.99 16.79 18.60
C ASP A 61 -6.80 16.22 19.78
N PRO A 62 -6.94 16.97 20.90
CA PRO A 62 -7.76 16.54 22.02
C PRO A 62 -9.26 16.64 21.69
N THR A 63 -9.62 17.22 20.54
CA THR A 63 -11.00 17.34 20.11
C THR A 63 -11.43 16.16 19.24
N PRO A 64 -12.61 15.59 19.51
CA PRO A 64 -13.11 14.45 18.76
C PRO A 64 -13.42 14.82 17.30
N THR A 65 -12.76 14.19 16.33
CA THR A 65 -12.96 14.43 14.89
C THR A 65 -13.44 13.17 14.16
N PHE A 66 -14.06 13.32 12.98
CA PHE A 66 -14.59 12.20 12.18
C PHE A 66 -13.61 11.71 11.11
N CYS A 67 -13.47 10.39 10.96
CA CYS A 67 -12.73 9.81 9.83
C CYS A 67 -13.48 10.00 8.51
N SER A 68 -12.80 10.53 7.50
CA SER A 68 -13.34 10.79 6.15
C SER A 68 -13.52 9.51 5.31
N CYS A 69 -12.94 8.41 5.77
CA CYS A 69 -12.91 7.09 5.14
C CYS A 69 -14.27 6.38 5.04
N ARG A 70 -15.23 6.70 5.92
CA ARG A 70 -16.46 5.90 6.08
C ARG A 70 -17.71 6.76 5.93
N ASN A 71 -18.05 7.10 4.70
CA ASN A 71 -19.34 7.68 4.37
C ASN A 71 -20.18 6.72 3.52
N SER A 72 -20.79 5.71 4.14
CA SER A 72 -22.02 5.02 3.69
C SER A 72 -22.49 3.94 4.69
N ARG A 73 -23.81 3.81 4.82
CA ARG A 73 -24.58 3.11 5.85
C ARG A 73 -24.57 1.58 5.70
N ASN A 74 -24.53 0.86 6.85
CA ASN A 74 -24.94 -0.55 7.10
C ASN A 74 -24.19 -1.66 6.32
N ARG A 75 -23.84 -2.85 6.84
CA ARG A 75 -23.98 -3.54 8.13
C ARG A 75 -23.12 -4.82 8.03
N ASN A 76 -22.71 -5.39 9.17
CA ASN A 76 -22.09 -6.72 9.37
C ASN A 76 -20.60 -6.70 8.97
N GLU A 77 -19.61 -6.85 9.85
CA GLU A 77 -19.36 -8.02 10.72
C GLU A 77 -18.53 -7.64 11.98
N ASN A 78 -18.84 -8.35 13.08
CA ASN A 78 -18.15 -8.59 14.37
C ASN A 78 -17.61 -7.41 15.26
N PRO A 79 -18.23 -7.16 16.43
CA PRO A 79 -17.86 -6.13 17.40
C PRO A 79 -17.01 -6.72 18.55
N ASN A 80 -15.72 -6.41 18.62
CA ASN A 80 -14.94 -6.53 19.86
C ASN A 80 -13.98 -5.35 20.03
N PHE A 81 -14.57 -4.14 20.07
CA PHE A 81 -14.08 -3.09 20.94
C PHE A 81 -15.30 -2.28 21.41
N ASP A 82 -15.42 -2.14 22.73
CA ASP A 82 -16.68 -2.22 23.46
C ASP A 82 -17.78 -1.19 23.12
N SER A 83 -19.01 -1.67 23.26
CA SER A 83 -20.24 -1.01 22.85
C SER A 83 -20.78 -0.07 23.94
N THR A 84 -20.99 1.21 23.63
CA THR A 84 -22.16 1.95 24.16
C THR A 84 -22.72 2.93 23.10
N ASN A 85 -23.77 2.47 22.42
CA ASN A 85 -24.88 3.27 21.87
C ASN A 85 -24.69 4.07 20.55
N SER A 86 -24.94 3.37 19.44
CA SER A 86 -25.86 3.77 18.36
C SER A 86 -25.95 5.26 17.96
N ASN A 87 -24.87 5.86 17.46
CA ASN A 87 -24.90 6.88 16.40
C ASN A 87 -23.48 7.13 15.87
N GLN A 88 -22.98 6.15 15.11
CA GLN A 88 -22.27 6.33 13.85
C GLN A 88 -21.39 7.59 13.68
N GLN A 89 -20.37 7.77 14.51
CA GLN A 89 -19.35 8.79 14.33
C GLN A 89 -18.08 8.26 15.01
N ILE A 90 -17.09 7.81 14.23
CA ILE A 90 -15.77 7.46 14.80
C ILE A 90 -15.16 8.78 15.25
N ILE A 91 -15.33 9.07 16.53
CA ILE A 91 -14.69 10.16 17.26
C ILE A 91 -13.25 9.71 17.49
N ILE A 92 -12.30 10.34 16.82
CA ILE A 92 -10.88 10.09 17.02
C ILE A 92 -10.44 10.99 18.17
N ALA A 93 -10.25 10.40 19.35
CA ALA A 93 -9.59 11.04 20.47
C ALA A 93 -8.15 10.49 20.54
N ASP A 94 -7.18 11.38 20.71
CA ASP A 94 -5.73 11.17 20.86
C ASP A 94 -4.87 11.05 19.59
N GLU A 95 -5.29 10.39 18.51
CA GLU A 95 -4.41 10.19 17.33
C GLU A 95 -5.12 10.34 15.99
N VAL A 96 -5.02 11.52 15.38
CA VAL A 96 -5.63 11.82 14.08
C VAL A 96 -4.57 12.04 13.01
N PHE A 97 -4.83 11.58 11.79
CA PHE A 97 -3.94 11.73 10.65
C PHE A 97 -4.59 12.67 9.64
N GLN A 98 -3.94 13.80 9.32
CA GLN A 98 -4.47 14.79 8.38
C GLN A 98 -3.70 14.80 7.07
N CYS A 99 -4.40 14.62 5.94
CA CYS A 99 -3.79 14.80 4.64
C CYS A 99 -3.41 16.28 4.41
N PRO A 100 -2.17 16.60 4.00
CA PRO A 100 -1.74 17.99 3.77
C PRO A 100 -2.40 18.62 2.55
N ASP A 101 -2.85 17.82 1.58
CA ASP A 101 -3.39 18.32 0.32
C ASP A 101 -4.90 18.60 0.41
N CYS A 102 -5.68 17.62 0.87
CA CYS A 102 -7.15 17.75 0.97
C CYS A 102 -7.65 18.09 2.37
N LEU A 103 -6.77 18.12 3.38
CA LEU A 103 -7.08 18.43 4.78
C LEU A 103 -8.07 17.46 5.46
N ASN A 104 -8.40 16.34 4.82
CA ASN A 104 -9.24 15.30 5.38
C ASN A 104 -8.55 14.59 6.54
N MET A 105 -9.33 14.26 7.57
CA MET A 105 -8.89 13.54 8.76
C MET A 105 -9.16 12.04 8.63
N PHE A 106 -8.21 11.22 9.08
CA PHE A 106 -8.24 9.76 9.04
C PHE A 106 -7.87 9.17 10.41
N CYS A 107 -8.45 8.01 10.75
CA CYS A 107 -8.01 7.22 11.90
C CYS A 107 -6.76 6.41 11.54
N LEU A 108 -6.08 5.86 12.56
CA LEU A 108 -4.90 5.02 12.40
C LEU A 108 -5.12 3.88 11.39
N ASP A 109 -6.25 3.16 11.48
CA ASP A 109 -6.52 2.04 10.57
C ASP A 109 -6.60 2.46 9.10
N CYS A 110 -7.11 3.68 8.85
CA CYS A 110 -7.23 4.21 7.49
C CYS A 110 -5.92 4.78 6.98
N ASP A 111 -5.10 5.37 7.86
CA ASP A 111 -3.73 5.75 7.56
C ASP A 111 -2.91 4.51 7.15
N LEU A 112 -2.97 3.44 7.94
CA LEU A 112 -2.32 2.16 7.62
C LEU A 112 -2.81 1.56 6.31
N TYR A 113 -4.13 1.53 6.06
CA TYR A 113 -4.68 0.99 4.81
C TYR A 113 -4.24 1.78 3.58
N VAL A 114 -4.22 3.11 3.68
CA VAL A 114 -3.69 3.97 2.62
C VAL A 114 -2.20 3.73 2.42
N HIS A 115 -1.43 3.55 3.49
CA HIS A 115 0.01 3.30 3.43
C HIS A 115 0.40 1.94 2.87
N GLU A 116 -0.35 0.87 3.16
CA GLU A 116 0.04 -0.49 2.78
C GLU A 116 -0.63 -0.97 1.49
N THR A 117 -1.84 -0.50 1.18
CA THR A 117 -2.64 -1.04 0.08
C THR A 117 -2.77 -0.06 -1.08
N VAL A 118 -3.32 1.12 -0.81
CA VAL A 118 -3.82 2.02 -1.88
C VAL A 118 -2.74 2.99 -2.37
N HIS A 119 -1.78 3.32 -1.50
CA HIS A 119 -0.67 4.26 -1.76
C HIS A 119 -1.10 5.65 -2.25
N ASN A 120 -2.41 5.97 -2.18
CA ASN A 120 -3.01 7.24 -2.56
C ASN A 120 -4.05 7.65 -1.51
N CYS A 121 -4.08 8.94 -1.17
CA CYS A 121 -5.11 9.48 -0.29
C CYS A 121 -6.48 9.45 -0.98
N PRO A 122 -7.51 8.80 -0.41
CA PRO A 122 -8.84 8.70 -1.02
C PRO A 122 -9.56 10.06 -1.12
N GLY A 123 -9.10 11.08 -0.37
CA GLY A 123 -9.66 12.44 -0.43
C GLY A 123 -9.03 13.33 -1.51
N CYS A 124 -7.91 12.92 -2.11
CA CYS A 124 -7.22 13.68 -3.15
C CYS A 124 -7.48 13.16 -4.57
N VAL A 125 -8.07 11.96 -4.69
CA VAL A 125 -8.44 11.33 -5.96
C VAL A 125 -9.84 11.71 -6.41
#